data_AF-A0A090F8Y2-F1
#
_entry.id   AF-A0A090F8Y2-F1
#
_cell.length_a   1.000
_cell.length_b   1.000
_cell.length_c   1.000
_cell.angle_alpha   90.00
_cell.angle_beta   90.00
_cell.angle_gamma   90.00
#
_symmetry.space_group_name_H-M   'P 1'
#
loop_
_entity.id
_entity.type
_entity.pdbx_description
1 polymer ?
#
loop_
_entity_poly.entity_id
_entity_poly.type
_entity_poly.pdbx_seq_one_letter_code
_entity_poly.pdbx_strand_id
1 'polypeptide(L)' 'MVAQKLQAIVLLGQANSRMKDFYDLLALSRLFAFEGGSLIQAIRATFERRDTLLPTEEQILRNGLSGIA' A
#
# COMPACT_ATOMS: atom_id res chain seq x y z
N MET A 1 6.06 -1.88 -9.51
CA MET A 1 6.04 -0.48 -9.03
C MET A 1 4.91 -0.24 -8.04
N VAL A 2 3.65 -0.53 -8.39
CA VAL A 2 2.47 -0.43 -7.50
C VAL A 2 2.70 -1.16 -6.17
N ALA A 3 3.10 -2.43 -6.20
CA ALA A 3 3.36 -3.23 -4.99
C ALA A 3 4.43 -2.60 -4.05
N GLN A 4 5.48 -2.01 -4.61
CA GLN A 4 6.54 -1.37 -3.80
C GLN A 4 6.05 -0.07 -3.16
N LYS A 5 5.23 0.71 -3.87
CA LYS A 5 4.63 1.93 -3.34
C LYS A 5 3.63 1.62 -2.23
N LEU A 6 2.78 0.61 -2.45
CA LEU A 6 1.87 0.12 -1.42
C LEU A 6 2.62 -0.36 -0.17
N GLN A 7 3.68 -1.15 -0.34
CA GLN A 7 4.50 -1.62 0.78
C GLN A 7 5.15 -0.46 1.53
N ALA A 8 5.66 0.56 0.84
CA ALA A 8 6.23 1.74 1.48
C ALA A 8 5.19 2.51 2.30
N ILE A 9 3.97 2.67 1.78
CA ILE A 9 2.85 3.31 2.50
C ILE A 9 2.52 2.53 3.77
N VAL A 10 2.41 1.20 3.70
CA VAL A 10 2.12 0.35 4.86
C VAL A 10 3.24 0.42 5.89
N LEU A 11 4.49 0.32 5.45
CA LEU A 11 5.66 0.34 6.34
C LEU A 11 5.80 1.67 7.08
N LEU A 12 5.57 2.79 6.39
CA LEU A 12 5.75 4.13 6.97
C LEU A 12 4.53 4.60 7.77
N GLY A 13 3.33 4.09 7.47
CA GLY A 13 2.10 4.40 8.21
C GLY A 13 1.89 5.91 8.39
N GLN A 14 1.63 6.33 9.63
CA GLN A 14 1.42 7.75 10.00
C GLN A 14 2.68 8.63 9.81
N ALA A 15 3.88 8.03 9.79
CA ALA A 15 5.12 8.75 9.48
C ALA A 15 5.32 8.96 7.97
N ASN A 16 4.40 8.48 7.13
CA ASN A 16 4.45 8.68 5.70
C ASN A 16 4.10 10.13 5.32
N SER A 17 5.05 11.04 5.49
CA SER A 17 4.95 12.43 5.03
C SER A 17 5.05 12.57 3.50
N ARG A 18 5.31 11.47 2.78
CA ARG A 18 5.46 11.44 1.33
C ARG A 18 4.09 11.22 0.67
N MET A 19 3.30 12.29 0.63
CA MET A 19 2.06 12.37 -0.18
C MET A 19 2.27 11.86 -1.62
N LYS A 20 3.50 11.96 -2.14
CA LYS A 20 3.92 11.48 -3.46
C LYS A 20 3.58 10.00 -3.73
N ASP A 21 3.75 9.08 -2.77
CA ASP A 21 3.48 7.66 -3.04
C ASP A 21 1.98 7.38 -3.24
N PHE A 22 1.11 8.13 -2.54
CA PHE A 22 -0.33 8.09 -2.77
C PHE A 22 -0.69 8.67 -4.15
N TYR A 23 -0.10 9.80 -4.53
CA TYR A 23 -0.32 10.39 -5.86
C TYR A 23 0.17 9.48 -6.98
N ASP A 24 1.33 8.84 -6.82
CA ASP A 24 1.87 7.93 -7.81
C ASP A 24 0.97 6.69 -7.97
N LEU A 25 0.40 6.15 -6.88
CA LEU A 25 -0.58 5.07 -6.96
C LEU A 25 -1.86 5.50 -7.70
N LEU A 26 -2.38 6.70 -7.41
CA LEU A 26 -3.56 7.26 -8.08
C LEU A 26 -3.30 7.53 -9.57
N ALA A 27 -2.13 8.06 -9.91
CA ALA A 27 -1.75 8.28 -11.30
C ALA A 27 -1.65 6.94 -12.05
N LEU A 28 -0.99 5.94 -11.44
CA LEU A 28 -0.84 4.62 -12.04
C LEU A 28 -2.18 3.91 -12.26
N SER A 29 -3.13 4.04 -11.32
CA SER A 29 -4.46 3.42 -11.47
C SER A 29 -5.31 4.06 -12.57
N ARG A 30 -5.02 5.31 -12.92
CA ARG A 30 -5.70 6.02 -14.02
C ARG A 30 -5.04 5.77 -15.38
N LEU A 31 -3.73 5.57 -15.39
CA LEU A 31 -2.95 5.41 -16.61
C LEU A 31 -2.88 3.95 -17.11
N PHE A 32 -3.03 2.98 -16.20
CA PHE A 32 -2.87 1.57 -16.53
C PHE A 32 -4.01 0.75 -15.93
N ALA A 33 -4.56 -0.15 -16.74
CA ALA A 33 -5.44 -1.21 -16.23
C ALA A 33 -4.59 -2.23 -15.46
N PHE A 34 -5.03 -2.58 -14.25
CA PHE A 34 -4.38 -3.61 -13.46
C PHE A 34 -5.05 -4.95 -13.71
N GLU A 35 -4.27 -5.96 -14.11
CA GLU A 35 -4.71 -7.35 -14.06
C GLU A 35 -4.63 -7.82 -12.60
N GLY A 36 -5.79 -8.17 -12.04
CA GLY A 36 -5.94 -8.39 -10.61
C GLY A 36 -5.09 -9.54 -10.08
N GLY A 37 -5.01 -10.65 -10.80
CA GLY A 37 -4.22 -11.82 -10.38
C GLY A 37 -2.73 -11.50 -10.29
N SER A 38 -2.20 -10.88 -11.34
CA SER A 38 -0.80 -10.45 -11.43
C SER A 38 -0.45 -9.40 -10.39
N LEU A 39 -1.36 -8.45 -10.14
CA LEU A 39 -1.15 -7.42 -9.11
C LEU A 39 -1.10 -8.04 -7.71
N ILE A 40 -2.01 -8.96 -7.39
CA ILE A 40 -2.03 -9.65 -6.09
C ILE A 40 -0.72 -10.41 -5.87
N GLN A 41 -0.25 -11.15 -6.87
CA GLN A 41 1.02 -11.89 -6.77
C GLN A 41 2.20 -10.93 -6.53
N ALA A 42 2.26 -9.83 -7.28
CA ALA A 42 3.32 -8.83 -7.12
C ALA A 42 3.30 -8.17 -5.74
N ILE A 43 2.11 -7.90 -5.18
CA ILE A 43 1.96 -7.38 -3.81
C ILE A 43 2.51 -8.39 -2.80
N ARG A 44 2.04 -9.65 -2.83
CA ARG A 44 2.49 -10.69 -1.90
C ARG A 44 4.01 -10.89 -1.94
N ALA A 45 4.57 -11.08 -3.14
CA ALA A 45 6.01 -11.27 -3.32
C ALA A 45 6.83 -10.05 -2.84
N THR A 46 6.31 -8.83 -2.99
CA THR A 46 7.00 -7.62 -2.54
C THR A 46 7.04 -7.50 -1.02
N PHE A 47 5.94 -7.80 -0.35
CA PHE A 47 5.84 -7.77 1.11
C PHE A 47 6.72 -8.85 1.74
N GLU A 48 6.67 -10.07 1.20
CA GLU A 48 7.53 -11.19 1.63
C GLU A 48 9.01 -10.87 1.47
N ARG A 49 9.44 -10.40 0.28
CA ARG A 49 10.85 -10.06 0.02
C ARG A 49 11.37 -8.92 0.90
N ARG A 50 10.49 -8.05 1.39
CA ARG A 50 10.85 -6.89 2.23
C ARG A 50 10.55 -7.10 3.71
N ASP A 51 10.22 -8.34 4.10
CA ASP A 51 9.89 -8.71 5.48
C ASP A 51 8.90 -7.74 6.14
N THR A 52 7.89 -7.33 5.35
CA THR A 52 6.82 -6.46 5.82
C THR A 52 5.55 -7.29 5.82
N LEU A 53 4.89 -7.39 6.98
CA LEU A 53 3.62 -8.09 7.07
C LEU A 53 2.52 -7.31 6.34
N LEU A 54 1.64 -8.02 5.65
CA LEU A 54 0.41 -7.43 5.18
C LEU A 54 -0.46 -7.06 6.39
N PRO A 55 -1.07 -5.86 6.40
CA PRO A 55 -1.88 -5.44 7.53
C PRO A 55 -3.12 -6.33 7.65
N THR A 56 -3.43 -6.72 8.88
CA THR A 56 -4.67 -7.42 9.18
C THR A 56 -5.86 -6.47 9.13
N GLU A 57 -7.07 -7.02 9.00
CA GLU A 57 -8.30 -6.24 9.01
C GLU A 57 -8.41 -5.35 10.25
N GLU A 58 -8.03 -5.87 11.42
CA GLU A 58 -7.99 -5.12 12.68
C GLU A 58 -7.03 -3.92 12.64
N GLN A 59 -5.85 -4.07 12.01
CA GLN A 59 -4.89 -2.98 11.85
C GLN A 59 -5.41 -1.90 10.89
N ILE A 60 -6.12 -2.29 9.83
CA ILE A 60 -6.75 -1.35 8.89
C ILE A 60 -7.81 -0.52 9.61
N LEU A 61 -8.70 -1.17 10.37
CA LEU A 61 -9.77 -0.50 11.11
C LEU A 61 -9.23 0.47 12.17
N ARG A 62 -8.21 0.06 12.93
CA ARG A 62 -7.57 0.93 13.94
C ARG A 62 -6.94 2.18 13.33
N ASN A 63 -6.27 2.06 12.19
CA ASN A 63 -5.63 3.20 11.51
C ASN A 63 -6.64 4.15 10.86
N GLY A 64 -7.83 3.67 10.49
CA GLY A 64 -8.91 4.53 9.97
C GLY A 64 -9.58 5.38 11.06
N LEU A 65 -9.64 4.89 12.30
CA LEU A 65 -10.25 5.58 13.44
C LEU A 65 -9.32 6.63 14.07
N SER A 66 -8.00 6.54 13.89
CA SER A 66 -7.05 7.50 14.48
C SER A 66 -7.03 8.87 13.77
N GLY A 67 -7.69 9.01 12.61
CA GLY A 67 -7.77 10.26 11.85
C GLY A 67 -9.01 11.11 12.12
N ILE A 68 -9.87 10.67 13.05
CA ILE A 68 -11.15 11.32 13.43
C ILE A 68 -11.18 11.70 14.92
N ALA A 69 -10.04 11.67 15.61
CA ALA A 69 -9.87 12.12 16.98
C ALA A 69 -8.95 13.35 17.04
#